data_AF-T1IQ95-F1
#
_entry.id   AF-T1IQ95-F1
#
_cell.length_a   1.000
_cell.length_b   1.000
_cell.length_c   1.000
_cell.angle_alpha   90.00
_cell.angle_beta   90.00
_cell.angle_gamma   90.00
#
_symmetry.space_group_name_H-M   'P 1'
#
loop_
_entity.id
_entity.type
_entity.pdbx_description
1 polymer ?
#
loop_
_entity_poly.entity_id
_entity_poly.type
_entity_poly.pdbx_seq_one_letter_code
_entity_poly.pdbx_strand_id
1 'polypeptide(L)'
;MHLWNYVVSTKDKCIHLSSESNLKVNCYVDASWATTIPDRKLVTGYLITIGSNINLWRTTKQGLVTMSAMEAELIALSELVKEIIRCLEEVSNVRCLVFEKIIINCDNQAGTHFILIIKSLYNHVLCEISWLFKAYT
;
A
#
# COMPACT_ATOMS: atom_id res chain seq x y z
N MET A 1 -23.24 -11.60 0.89
CA MET A 1 -23.21 -12.29 2.20
C MET A 1 -21.83 -12.94 2.40
N HIS A 2 -20.74 -12.16 2.42
CA HIS A 2 -19.36 -12.68 2.57
C HIS A 2 -18.63 -12.03 3.75
N LEU A 3 -18.89 -10.75 4.00
CA LEU A 3 -18.34 -10.00 5.14
C LEU A 3 -18.72 -10.62 6.50
N TRP A 4 -19.99 -11.02 6.66
CA TRP A 4 -20.48 -11.64 7.89
C TRP A 4 -19.79 -12.99 8.16
N ASN A 5 -19.64 -13.79 7.11
CA ASN A 5 -18.92 -15.07 7.20
C ASN A 5 -17.44 -14.86 7.51
N TYR A 6 -16.82 -13.80 6.98
CA TYR A 6 -15.44 -13.45 7.34
C TYR A 6 -15.33 -13.16 8.84
N VAL A 7 -16.15 -12.25 9.38
CA VAL A 7 -16.13 -11.88 10.81
C VAL A 7 -16.36 -13.09 11.72
N VAL A 8 -17.34 -13.94 11.38
CA VAL A 8 -17.62 -15.15 12.17
C VAL A 8 -16.46 -16.17 12.07
N SER A 9 -15.83 -16.29 10.91
CA SER A 9 -14.72 -17.24 10.68
C SER A 9 -13.37 -16.77 11.23
N THR A 10 -13.22 -15.47 11.49
CA THR A 10 -11.98 -14.88 12.04
C THR A 10 -12.11 -14.45 13.50
N LYS A 11 -13.25 -14.73 14.15
CA LYS A 11 -13.51 -14.36 15.56
C LYS A 11 -12.42 -14.82 16.54
N ASP A 12 -11.78 -15.96 16.25
CA ASP A 12 -10.74 -16.56 17.09
C ASP A 12 -9.32 -16.27 16.56
N LYS A 13 -9.19 -15.40 15.54
CA LYS A 13 -7.91 -14.98 14.99
C LYS A 13 -7.49 -13.65 15.59
N CYS A 14 -6.21 -13.50 15.88
CA CYS A 14 -5.60 -12.25 16.30
C CYS A 14 -4.56 -11.79 15.29
N ILE A 15 -4.26 -10.48 15.29
CA ILE A 15 -3.13 -9.95 14.56
C ILE A 15 -1.87 -10.30 15.35
N HIS A 16 -0.95 -11.04 14.72
CA HIS A 16 0.35 -11.33 15.32
C HIS A 16 1.30 -10.17 15.01
N LEU A 17 1.80 -9.52 16.06
CA LEU A 17 2.84 -8.52 15.95
C LEU A 17 4.17 -9.16 16.36
N SER A 18 5.10 -9.20 15.42
CA SER A 18 6.47 -9.65 15.62
C SER A 18 7.30 -8.60 16.37
N SER A 19 8.26 -9.05 17.18
CA SER A 19 9.21 -8.19 17.89
C SER A 19 10.50 -7.93 17.11
N GLU A 20 10.53 -8.26 15.81
CA GLU A 20 11.70 -8.03 14.96
C GLU A 20 12.05 -6.54 14.90
N SER A 21 13.32 -6.22 15.13
CA SER A 21 13.87 -4.85 15.12
C SER A 21 14.17 -4.32 13.71
N ASN A 22 13.62 -4.96 12.68
CA ASN A 22 13.89 -4.59 11.29
C ASN A 22 12.99 -3.41 10.89
N LEU A 23 13.60 -2.27 10.56
CA LEU A 23 12.90 -1.04 10.16
C LEU A 23 12.70 -0.92 8.64
N LYS A 24 12.71 -2.05 7.91
CA LYS A 24 12.32 -2.08 6.50
C LYS A 24 10.83 -1.81 6.36
N VAL A 25 10.49 -0.82 5.55
CA VAL A 25 9.10 -0.49 5.22
C VAL A 25 8.74 -1.19 3.91
N ASN A 26 7.74 -2.06 3.92
CA ASN A 26 7.16 -2.59 2.67
C ASN A 26 5.75 -2.07 2.50
N CYS A 27 5.49 -1.50 1.35
CA CYS A 27 4.21 -0.98 0.93
C CYS A 27 3.67 -1.84 -0.21
N TYR A 28 2.38 -2.12 -0.16
CA TYR A 28 1.64 -2.81 -1.21
C TYR A 28 0.49 -1.91 -1.63
N VAL A 29 0.25 -1.85 -2.93
CA VAL A 29 -0.84 -1.06 -3.51
C VAL A 29 -1.57 -1.92 -4.52
N ASP A 30 -2.89 -1.80 -4.49
CA ASP A 30 -3.81 -2.48 -5.41
C ASP A 30 -4.98 -1.53 -5.69
N ALA A 31 -5.55 -1.62 -6.89
CA ALA A 31 -6.70 -0.82 -7.25
C ALA A 31 -7.63 -1.62 -8.17
N SER A 32 -8.91 -1.68 -7.79
CA SER A 32 -9.91 -2.42 -8.56
C SER A 32 -10.85 -1.46 -9.31
N TRP A 33 -10.81 -1.52 -10.63
CA TRP A 33 -11.64 -0.69 -11.50
C TRP A 33 -13.05 -1.28 -11.66
N ALA A 34 -14.06 -0.41 -11.61
CA ALA A 34 -15.47 -0.72 -11.90
C ALA A 34 -16.09 -1.92 -11.16
N THR A 35 -15.55 -2.30 -9.99
CA THR A 35 -16.00 -3.46 -9.21
C THR A 35 -17.31 -3.24 -8.46
N THR A 36 -17.80 -2.00 -8.37
CA THR A 36 -19.06 -1.67 -7.68
C THR A 36 -20.21 -1.44 -8.68
N ILE A 37 -21.15 -2.39 -8.73
CA ILE A 37 -22.27 -2.43 -9.69
C ILE A 37 -23.13 -1.15 -9.77
N PRO A 38 -23.42 -0.40 -8.68
CA PRO A 38 -24.22 0.81 -8.82
C PRO A 38 -23.44 2.04 -9.30
N ASP A 39 -22.14 2.16 -8.97
CA ASP A 39 -21.40 3.43 -9.18
C ASP A 39 -20.22 3.33 -10.15
N ARG A 40 -19.82 2.10 -10.54
CA ARG A 40 -18.56 1.81 -11.29
C ARG A 40 -17.34 2.54 -10.74
N LYS A 41 -17.35 2.85 -9.45
CA LYS A 41 -16.27 3.56 -8.78
C LYS A 41 -15.13 2.59 -8.53
N LEU A 42 -13.94 3.13 -8.70
CA LEU A 42 -12.70 2.49 -8.32
C LEU A 42 -12.62 2.31 -6.80
N VAL A 43 -12.07 1.18 -6.37
CA VAL A 43 -11.64 0.97 -4.99
C VAL A 43 -10.12 0.86 -4.96
N THR A 44 -9.46 1.77 -4.26
CA THR A 44 -8.00 1.77 -4.05
C THR A 44 -7.69 1.17 -2.68
N GLY A 45 -6.75 0.24 -2.64
CA GLY A 45 -6.24 -0.38 -1.42
C GLY A 45 -4.74 -0.19 -1.30
N TYR A 46 -4.28 0.08 -0.08
CA TYR A 46 -2.85 0.00 0.22
C TYR A 46 -2.60 -0.54 1.62
N LEU A 47 -1.42 -1.13 1.79
CA LEU A 47 -0.92 -1.75 3.01
C LEU A 47 0.53 -1.31 3.24
N ILE A 48 0.84 -0.79 4.41
CA ILE A 48 2.18 -0.40 4.84
C ILE A 48 2.58 -1.27 6.02
N THR A 49 3.73 -1.92 5.89
CA THR A 49 4.34 -2.78 6.90
C THR A 49 5.69 -2.22 7.32
N ILE A 50 6.05 -2.38 8.59
CA ILE A 50 7.37 -2.05 9.13
C ILE A 50 7.89 -3.35 9.74
N GLY A 51 8.99 -3.87 9.20
CA GLY A 51 9.46 -5.23 9.50
C GLY A 51 8.43 -6.26 9.04
N SER A 52 8.02 -7.13 9.96
CA SER A 52 6.99 -8.14 9.77
C SER A 52 5.59 -7.69 10.24
N ASN A 53 5.45 -6.44 10.67
CA ASN A 53 4.22 -5.90 11.26
C ASN A 53 3.44 -5.04 10.29
N ILE A 54 2.12 -5.25 10.24
CA ILE A 54 1.19 -4.35 9.57
C ILE A 54 1.00 -3.12 10.45
N ASN A 55 1.34 -1.94 9.91
CA ASN A 55 1.25 -0.68 10.65
C ASN A 55 0.08 0.18 10.16
N LEU A 56 -0.10 0.27 8.85
CA LEU A 56 -1.20 1.02 8.25
C LEU A 56 -1.81 0.24 7.10
N TRP A 57 -3.12 0.27 7.01
CA TRP A 57 -3.85 -0.26 5.87
C TRP A 57 -5.04 0.64 5.61
N ARG A 58 -5.40 0.82 4.34
CA ARG A 58 -6.60 1.55 3.97
C ARG A 58 -7.18 0.95 2.71
N THR A 59 -8.51 0.93 2.67
CA THR A 59 -9.28 0.66 1.45
C THR A 59 -10.27 1.80 1.29
N THR A 60 -10.14 2.55 0.20
CA THR A 60 -10.95 3.74 -0.08
C THR A 60 -11.69 3.53 -1.40
N LYS A 61 -13.01 3.71 -1.37
CA LYS A 61 -13.79 3.86 -2.60
C LYS A 61 -13.59 5.29 -3.11
N GLN A 62 -12.91 5.44 -4.23
CA GLN A 62 -12.59 6.75 -4.78
C GLN A 62 -13.85 7.47 -5.27
N GLY A 63 -13.91 8.78 -5.05
CA GLY A 63 -14.96 9.63 -5.58
C GLY A 63 -14.82 9.88 -7.08
N LEU A 64 -13.60 9.72 -7.61
CA LEU A 64 -13.29 9.88 -9.02
C LEU A 64 -13.67 8.62 -9.81
N VAL A 65 -14.28 8.82 -10.97
CA VAL A 65 -14.48 7.77 -11.97
C VAL A 65 -13.22 7.70 -12.81
N THR A 66 -12.50 6.58 -12.74
CA THR A 66 -11.34 6.34 -13.61
C THR A 66 -11.77 5.70 -14.92
N MET A 67 -11.10 6.08 -15.99
CA MET A 67 -11.38 5.59 -17.35
C MET A 67 -10.62 4.30 -17.68
N SER A 68 -9.66 3.90 -16.84
CA SER A 68 -8.90 2.66 -16.98
C SER A 68 -8.44 2.09 -15.63
N ALA A 69 -8.04 0.82 -15.62
CA ALA A 69 -7.37 0.19 -14.48
C ALA A 69 -5.99 0.83 -14.17
N MET A 70 -5.26 1.25 -15.20
CA MET A 70 -3.97 1.92 -15.05
C MET A 70 -4.09 3.26 -14.31
N GLU A 71 -5.06 4.09 -14.69
CA GLU A 71 -5.32 5.36 -14.00
C GLU A 71 -5.73 5.12 -12.54
N ALA A 72 -6.49 4.05 -12.31
CA ALA A 72 -6.93 3.61 -11.01
C ALA A 72 -5.78 3.28 -10.05
N GLU A 73 -4.81 2.51 -10.52
CA GLU A 73 -3.62 2.16 -9.74
C GLU A 73 -2.68 3.35 -9.57
N LEU A 74 -2.58 4.24 -10.56
CA LEU A 74 -1.80 5.47 -10.42
C LEU A 74 -2.34 6.36 -9.30
N ILE A 75 -3.66 6.49 -9.21
CA ILE A 75 -4.31 7.21 -8.11
C ILE A 75 -4.03 6.51 -6.78
N ALA A 76 -4.17 5.18 -6.71
CA ALA A 76 -3.86 4.41 -5.51
C ALA A 76 -2.40 4.61 -5.04
N LEU A 77 -1.46 4.59 -5.98
CA LEU A 77 -0.03 4.85 -5.74
C LEU A 77 0.19 6.26 -5.20
N SER A 78 -0.46 7.26 -5.80
CA SER A 78 -0.34 8.64 -5.35
C SER A 78 -0.85 8.83 -3.91
N GLU A 79 -1.93 8.15 -3.54
CA GLU A 79 -2.47 8.17 -2.17
C GLU A 79 -1.56 7.44 -1.18
N LEU A 80 -1.02 6.29 -1.57
CA LEU A 80 -0.02 5.58 -0.76
C LEU A 80 1.20 6.47 -0.47
N VAL A 81 1.71 7.16 -1.48
CA VAL A 81 2.91 8.00 -1.35
C VAL A 81 2.67 9.19 -0.43
N LYS A 82 1.50 9.83 -0.51
CA LYS A 82 1.11 10.90 0.43
C LYS A 82 1.14 10.41 1.88
N GLU A 83 0.64 9.20 2.12
CA GLU A 83 0.59 8.61 3.46
C GLU A 83 1.98 8.19 3.94
N ILE A 84 2.85 7.67 3.06
CA ILE A 84 4.26 7.42 3.40
C ILE A 84 4.93 8.73 3.83
N ILE A 85 4.79 9.81 3.05
CA ILE A 85 5.39 11.11 3.37
C ILE A 85 4.87 11.62 4.72
N ARG A 86 3.56 11.56 4.94
CA ARG A 86 2.95 11.94 6.22
C ARG A 86 3.51 11.14 7.39
N CYS A 87 3.62 9.81 7.26
CA CYS A 87 4.21 8.96 8.29
C CYS A 87 5.69 9.32 8.55
N LEU A 88 6.47 9.63 7.51
CA LEU A 88 7.86 10.06 7.65
C LEU A 88 7.97 11.40 8.39
N GLU A 89 7.11 12.36 8.07
CA GLU A 89 7.03 13.66 8.76
C GLU A 89 6.67 13.46 10.24
N GLU A 90 5.64 12.66 10.53
CA GLU A 90 5.23 12.34 11.91
C GLU A 90 6.36 11.67 12.70
N VAL A 91 7.08 10.73 12.09
CA VAL A 91 8.21 10.03 12.73
C VAL A 91 9.42 10.94 12.93
N SER A 92 9.74 11.80 11.96
CA SER A 92 10.85 12.76 12.05
C SER A 92 10.65 13.76 13.19
N ASN A 93 9.40 14.20 13.43
CA ASN A 93 9.05 15.07 14.54
C ASN A 93 9.26 14.41 15.91
N VAL A 94 9.17 13.07 15.97
CA VAL A 94 9.34 12.28 17.20
C VAL A 94 10.80 11.82 17.42
N ARG A 95 11.73 12.12 16.51
CA ARG A 95 13.20 11.93 16.62
C ARG A 95 13.72 10.50 16.90
N CYS A 96 12.90 9.45 16.80
CA CYS A 96 13.30 8.11 17.30
C CYS A 96 13.47 6.99 16.26
N LEU A 97 13.10 7.17 14.98
CA LEU A 97 13.19 6.08 14.00
C LEU A 97 13.78 6.58 12.67
N VAL A 98 14.81 5.87 12.19
CA VAL A 98 15.35 6.02 10.84
C VAL A 98 14.99 4.76 10.08
N PHE A 99 14.18 4.91 9.04
CA PHE A 99 13.84 3.79 8.16
C PHE A 99 15.03 3.50 7.24
N GLU A 100 15.50 2.25 7.21
CA GLU A 100 16.61 1.86 6.33
C GLU A 100 16.22 1.91 4.85
N LYS A 101 14.99 1.48 4.55
CA LYS A 101 14.54 1.25 3.17
C LYS A 101 13.02 1.21 3.07
N ILE A 102 12.47 1.77 1.99
CA ILE A 102 11.04 1.79 1.70
C ILE A 102 10.82 1.09 0.36
N ILE A 103 10.20 -0.08 0.36
CA ILE A 103 9.93 -0.88 -0.84
C ILE A 103 8.45 -0.69 -1.18
N ILE A 104 8.14 -0.30 -2.42
CA ILE A 104 6.77 -0.18 -2.91
C ILE A 104 6.53 -1.30 -3.93
N ASN A 105 5.56 -2.16 -3.65
CA ASN A 105 5.14 -3.26 -4.51
C ASN A 105 3.81 -2.89 -5.18
N CYS A 106 3.79 -2.96 -6.51
CA CYS A 106 2.62 -2.78 -7.35
C CYS A 106 2.69 -3.87 -8.44
N ASP A 107 1.54 -4.44 -8.79
CA ASP A 107 1.39 -5.47 -9.81
C ASP A 107 1.40 -4.91 -11.25
N ASN A 108 1.11 -3.62 -11.43
CA ASN A 108 1.14 -2.99 -12.74
C ASN A 108 2.50 -2.40 -13.13
N GLN A 109 2.91 -2.70 -14.36
CA GLN A 109 4.12 -2.17 -15.00
C GLN A 109 4.11 -0.64 -15.07
N ALA A 110 2.95 0.00 -15.26
CA ALA A 110 2.87 1.45 -15.32
C ALA A 110 3.18 2.11 -13.96
N GLY A 111 2.80 1.46 -12.85
CA GLY A 111 3.14 1.91 -11.50
C GLY A 111 4.65 1.94 -11.25
N THR A 112 5.39 1.05 -11.90
CA THR A 112 6.86 0.95 -11.78
C THR A 112 7.55 2.23 -12.28
N HIS A 113 7.09 2.79 -13.40
CA HIS A 113 7.67 4.02 -13.95
C HIS A 113 7.41 5.24 -13.05
N PHE A 114 6.22 5.31 -12.45
CA PHE A 114 5.85 6.38 -11.52
C PHE A 114 6.66 6.33 -10.22
N ILE A 115 6.94 5.13 -9.70
CA ILE A 115 7.79 4.93 -8.51
C ILE A 115 9.22 5.46 -8.74
N LEU A 116 9.76 5.33 -9.95
CA LEU A 116 11.08 5.86 -10.30
C LEU A 116 11.12 7.40 -10.26
N ILE A 117 10.05 8.07 -10.69
CA ILE A 117 9.93 9.53 -10.62
C ILE A 117 9.93 9.99 -9.16
N ILE A 118 9.22 9.30 -8.28
CA ILE A 118 9.17 9.61 -6.85
C ILE A 118 10.55 9.41 -6.21
N LYS A 119 11.26 8.33 -6.55
CA LYS A 119 12.63 8.09 -6.12
C LYS A 119 13.56 9.24 -6.52
N SER A 120 13.37 9.80 -7.73
CA SER A 120 14.14 10.95 -8.22
C SER A 120 13.79 12.26 -7.50
N LEU A 121 12.56 12.43 -7.03
CA LEU A 121 12.10 13.65 -6.35
C LEU A 121 12.40 13.63 -4.84
N TYR A 122 12.49 12.44 -4.23
CA TYR A 122 12.75 12.25 -2.81
C TYR A 122 13.96 11.34 -2.60
N ASN A 123 15.17 11.92 -2.67
CA ASN A 123 16.44 11.21 -2.48
C ASN A 123 16.57 10.45 -1.13
N HIS A 124 15.71 10.77 -0.16
CA HIS A 124 15.65 10.07 1.14
C HIS A 124 14.80 8.78 1.12
N VAL A 125 14.05 8.53 0.04
CA VAL A 125 13.22 7.32 -0.10
C VAL A 125 13.97 6.33 -0.97
N LEU A 126 14.68 5.39 -0.35
CA LEU A 126 15.29 4.25 -1.04
C LEU A 126 14.20 3.28 -1.53
N CYS A 127 13.55 3.61 -2.65
CA CYS A 127 12.63 2.76 -3.39
C CYS A 127 13.40 1.68 -4.15
N GLU A 128 13.25 0.42 -3.76
CA GLU A 128 13.47 -0.71 -4.66
C GLU A 128 12.13 -1.29 -5.07
N ILE A 129 11.99 -1.60 -6.36
CA ILE A 129 10.81 -2.23 -6.94
C ILE A 129 11.01 -3.74 -6.83
N SER A 130 10.14 -4.44 -6.12
CA SER A 130 10.09 -5.91 -6.14
C SER A 130 8.84 -6.35 -6.90
N TRP A 131 9.04 -7.14 -7.97
CA TRP A 131 7.97 -7.77 -8.71
C TRP A 131 7.42 -8.95 -7.90
N LEU A 132 6.16 -8.91 -7.51
CA LEU A 132 5.49 -10.08 -6.91
C LEU A 132 4.97 -11.00 -8.02
N PHE A 133 5.87 -11.82 -8.58
CA PHE A 133 5.47 -13.15 -9.04
C PHE A 133 6.05 -14.16 -8.05
N LYS A 134 5.29 -14.44 -6.98
CA LYS A 134 5.42 -15.74 -6.31
C LYS A 134 4.22 -16.58 -6.75
N ALA A 135 4.54 -17.50 -7.65
CA ALA A 135 3.68 -18.57 -8.10
C ALA A 135 2.90 -19.16 -6.93
N TYR A 136 1.57 -19.18 -7.08
CA TYR A 136 0.77 -20.18 -6.41
C TYR A 136 1.26 -21.54 -6.90
N THR A 137 1.80 -22.33 -5.97
CA THR A 137 2.01 -23.77 -6.16
C THR A 137 0.68 -24.48 -5.91
#